data_AF-A0A519SV00-F1
#
_entry.id   AF-A0A519SV00-F1
#
_cell.length_a   1.000
_cell.length_b   1.000
_cell.length_c   1.000
_cell.angle_alpha   90.00
_cell.angle_beta   90.00
_cell.angle_gamma   90.00
#
_symmetry.space_group_name_H-M   'P 1'
#
loop_
_entity.id
_entity.type
_entity.pdbx_description
1 polymer ?
#
loop_
_entity_poly.entity_id
_entity_poly.type
_entity_poly.pdbx_seq_one_letter_code
_entity_poly.pdbx_strand_id
1 'polypeptide(L)'
;MNHFTLFPDYEKLSKYYQISLTPEEITVANEIGLNVEVNIYHSEEVIATIAKGFKEIIEKYNLMHHHDSLMYLALSKVDEIDSILYEISFAYHQKMRTKELAEFLLTFNASSMYKRNAILLKTQNSTAKLADSQLINVVGNMIIQGLEKGQYPISVLEFDLQDRFFDDTGKGLELSPQKLQIEASRTVHSPKTYINSQLFDFCFYLYPYLINETDIKENSDVIVSDDQLNLYFDLLVLFQFIYPDHIHSAPKDYMRTLLRNKLNKLKTSSTGK
;
A
#
# COMPACT_ATOMS: atom_id res chain seq x y z
N MET A 1 -11.70 18.17 14.28
CA MET A 1 -11.23 17.06 13.44
C MET A 1 -12.15 16.97 12.24
N ASN A 2 -11.59 16.78 11.06
CA ASN A 2 -12.33 16.74 9.80
C ASN A 2 -12.99 15.36 9.70
N HIS A 3 -14.30 15.32 9.48
CA HIS A 3 -15.09 14.08 9.49
C HIS A 3 -16.20 14.13 8.44
N PHE A 4 -16.73 12.96 8.12
CA PHE A 4 -17.98 12.82 7.36
C PHE A 4 -19.13 12.60 8.35
N THR A 5 -20.25 13.29 8.16
CA THR A 5 -21.48 13.02 8.92
C THR A 5 -22.41 12.18 8.05
N LEU A 6 -22.67 10.95 8.47
CA LEU A 6 -23.44 9.96 7.71
C LEU A 6 -24.62 9.42 8.52
N PHE A 7 -25.68 8.96 7.84
CA PHE A 7 -26.83 8.28 8.44
C PHE A 7 -26.97 6.86 7.87
N PRO A 8 -26.09 5.91 8.25
CA PRO A 8 -26.12 4.57 7.69
C PRO A 8 -27.37 3.80 8.17
N ASP A 9 -27.94 2.99 7.29
CA ASP A 9 -29.00 2.03 7.66
C ASP A 9 -28.38 0.84 8.44
N TYR A 10 -28.26 0.99 9.76
CA TYR A 10 -27.67 -0.04 10.64
C TYR A 10 -28.45 -1.36 10.65
N GLU A 11 -29.76 -1.32 10.40
CA GLU A 11 -30.58 -2.52 10.31
C GLU A 11 -30.13 -3.37 9.11
N LYS A 12 -29.91 -2.75 7.96
CA LYS A 12 -29.36 -3.45 6.78
C LYS A 12 -27.90 -3.86 7.00
N LEU A 13 -27.07 -2.98 7.54
CA LEU A 13 -25.64 -3.27 7.71
C LEU A 13 -25.38 -4.44 8.66
N SER A 14 -26.11 -4.54 9.77
CA SER A 14 -25.94 -5.60 10.77
C SER A 14 -26.21 -7.02 10.26
N LYS A 15 -26.90 -7.16 9.11
CA LYS A 15 -27.12 -8.47 8.46
C LYS A 15 -25.84 -9.07 7.87
N TYR A 16 -24.85 -8.23 7.55
CA TYR A 16 -23.65 -8.63 6.80
C TYR A 16 -22.35 -8.29 7.52
N TYR A 17 -22.38 -7.30 8.42
CA TYR A 17 -21.20 -6.78 9.09
C TYR A 17 -21.39 -6.75 10.59
N GLN A 18 -20.29 -7.02 11.32
CA GLN A 18 -20.26 -6.78 12.74
C GLN A 18 -20.18 -5.26 12.98
N ILE A 19 -21.22 -4.70 13.59
CA ILE A 19 -21.26 -3.29 13.97
C ILE A 19 -20.65 -3.16 15.36
N SER A 20 -19.65 -2.29 15.50
CA SER A 20 -18.93 -2.07 16.76
C SER A 20 -19.68 -1.15 17.74
N LEU A 21 -20.79 -0.56 17.32
CA LEU A 21 -21.62 0.34 18.13
C LEU A 21 -22.62 -0.43 18.99
N THR A 22 -22.86 0.05 20.21
CA THR A 22 -23.94 -0.44 21.06
C THR A 22 -25.31 0.02 20.55
N PRO A 23 -26.43 -0.61 20.98
CA PRO A 23 -27.77 -0.15 20.61
C PRO A 23 -28.05 1.31 20.98
N GLU A 24 -27.52 1.79 22.10
CA GLU A 24 -27.63 3.18 22.54
C GLU A 24 -26.87 4.11 21.58
N GLU A 25 -25.64 3.74 21.20
CA GLU A 25 -24.82 4.50 20.24
C GLU A 25 -25.47 4.55 18.85
N ILE A 26 -26.09 3.46 18.40
CA ILE A 26 -26.86 3.42 17.15
C ILE A 26 -28.07 4.37 17.23
N THR A 27 -28.76 4.41 18.36
CA THR A 27 -29.91 5.32 18.55
C THR A 27 -29.46 6.77 18.43
N VAL A 28 -28.36 7.14 19.09
CA VAL A 28 -27.78 8.48 18.98
C VAL A 28 -27.34 8.78 17.54
N ALA A 29 -26.62 7.86 16.90
CA ALA A 29 -26.15 8.05 15.52
C ALA A 29 -27.30 8.24 14.51
N ASN A 30 -28.44 7.57 14.72
CA ASN A 30 -29.63 7.78 13.89
C ASN A 30 -30.25 9.17 14.06
N GLU A 31 -30.10 9.81 15.23
CA GLU A 31 -30.65 11.14 15.50
C GLU A 31 -29.75 12.26 15.00
N ILE A 32 -28.44 12.17 15.27
CA ILE A 32 -27.50 13.27 15.03
C ILE A 32 -26.51 13.02 13.89
N GLY A 33 -26.51 11.82 13.32
CA GLY A 33 -25.53 11.36 12.33
C GLY A 33 -24.28 10.78 13.00
N LEU A 34 -23.67 9.80 12.35
CA LEU A 34 -22.39 9.25 12.72
C LEU A 34 -21.26 10.10 12.13
N ASN A 35 -20.35 10.55 12.99
CA ASN A 35 -19.11 11.17 12.55
C ASN A 35 -18.07 10.08 12.23
N VAL A 36 -17.73 9.96 10.96
CA VAL A 36 -16.68 9.06 10.46
C VAL A 36 -15.43 9.86 10.19
N GLU A 37 -14.38 9.56 10.95
CA GLU A 37 -13.04 10.12 10.76
C GLU A 37 -12.20 9.13 9.95
N VAL A 38 -11.44 9.64 8.98
CA VAL A 38 -10.50 8.85 8.18
C VAL A 38 -9.13 9.51 8.32
N ASN A 39 -8.16 8.78 8.86
CA ASN A 39 -6.92 9.35 9.34
C ASN A 39 -6.14 10.06 8.24
N ILE A 40 -6.20 9.56 7.01
CA ILE A 40 -5.45 10.11 5.87
C ILE A 40 -6.01 11.43 5.33
N TYR A 41 -7.25 11.79 5.70
CA TYR A 41 -7.91 12.99 5.18
C TYR A 41 -7.77 14.16 6.14
N HIS A 42 -6.64 14.84 6.05
CA HIS A 42 -6.27 15.91 6.98
C HIS A 42 -6.89 17.28 6.66
N SER A 43 -7.57 17.45 5.51
CA SER A 43 -8.16 18.74 5.11
C SER A 43 -9.63 18.64 4.73
N GLU A 44 -10.37 19.71 4.99
CA GLU A 44 -11.79 19.84 4.58
C GLU A 44 -11.95 19.78 3.06
N GLU A 45 -10.98 20.29 2.30
CA GLU A 45 -10.98 20.23 0.83
C GLU A 45 -10.93 18.79 0.31
N VAL A 46 -10.09 17.94 0.92
CA VAL A 46 -10.02 16.51 0.58
C VAL A 46 -11.34 15.83 0.94
N ILE A 47 -11.89 16.07 2.12
CA ILE A 47 -13.20 15.51 2.52
C ILE A 47 -14.30 15.94 1.54
N ALA A 48 -14.37 17.22 1.19
CA ALA A 48 -15.36 17.74 0.25
C ALA A 48 -15.20 17.11 -1.15
N THR A 49 -13.95 16.92 -1.60
CA THR A 49 -13.64 16.27 -2.88
C THR A 49 -14.09 14.81 -2.88
N ILE A 50 -13.78 14.06 -1.81
CA ILE A 50 -14.18 12.66 -1.66
C ILE A 50 -15.70 12.55 -1.57
N ALA A 51 -16.37 13.38 -0.76
CA ALA A 51 -17.82 13.35 -0.62
C ALA A 51 -18.53 13.67 -1.94
N LYS A 52 -18.06 14.69 -2.67
CA LYS A 52 -18.60 15.05 -3.98
C LYS A 52 -18.38 13.94 -5.01
N GLY A 53 -17.16 13.43 -5.13
CA GLY A 53 -16.85 12.36 -6.08
C GLY A 53 -17.59 11.06 -5.75
N PHE A 54 -17.75 10.73 -4.47
CA PHE A 54 -18.53 9.58 -4.03
C PHE A 54 -20.00 9.73 -4.45
N LYS A 55 -20.60 10.90 -4.19
CA LYS A 55 -21.97 11.21 -4.62
C LYS A 55 -22.14 11.05 -6.13
N GLU A 56 -21.23 11.60 -6.93
CA GLU A 56 -21.26 11.47 -8.40
C GLU A 56 -21.23 10.00 -8.86
N ILE A 57 -20.42 9.17 -8.21
CA ILE A 57 -20.36 7.72 -8.46
C ILE A 57 -21.69 7.06 -8.09
N ILE A 58 -22.20 7.30 -6.88
CA ILE A 58 -23.45 6.70 -6.42
C ILE A 58 -24.64 7.11 -7.31
N GLU A 59 -24.70 8.36 -7.77
CA GLU A 59 -25.69 8.84 -8.74
C GLU A 59 -25.56 8.12 -10.08
N LYS A 60 -24.33 7.97 -10.61
CA LYS A 60 -24.05 7.26 -11.88
C LYS A 60 -24.59 5.83 -11.90
N TYR A 61 -24.58 5.15 -10.75
CA TYR A 61 -25.06 3.77 -10.62
C TYR A 61 -26.47 3.65 -10.01
N ASN A 62 -27.21 4.76 -9.87
CA ASN A 62 -28.57 4.80 -9.29
C ASN A 62 -28.67 4.25 -7.85
N LEU A 63 -27.62 4.47 -7.04
CA LEU A 63 -27.52 3.93 -5.68
C LEU A 63 -27.83 4.97 -4.58
N MET A 64 -28.49 6.08 -4.90
CA MET A 64 -28.66 7.20 -3.97
C MET A 64 -29.34 6.84 -2.65
N HIS A 65 -30.26 5.87 -2.65
CA HIS A 65 -30.90 5.36 -1.42
C HIS A 65 -29.94 4.61 -0.48
N HIS A 66 -28.75 4.27 -0.98
CA HIS A 66 -27.71 3.53 -0.26
C HIS A 66 -26.46 4.39 0.02
N HIS A 67 -26.51 5.69 -0.31
CA HIS A 67 -25.35 6.59 -0.25
C HIS A 67 -24.60 6.49 1.08
N ASP A 68 -25.27 6.74 2.20
CA ASP A 68 -24.62 6.82 3.51
C ASP A 68 -24.10 5.47 3.99
N SER A 69 -24.85 4.38 3.76
CA SER A 69 -24.41 3.02 4.08
C SER A 69 -23.17 2.61 3.28
N LEU A 70 -23.17 2.87 1.96
CA LEU A 70 -22.02 2.53 1.11
C LEU A 70 -20.81 3.41 1.41
N MET A 71 -21.03 4.70 1.70
CA MET A 71 -19.96 5.62 2.09
C MET A 71 -19.34 5.19 3.41
N TYR A 72 -20.17 4.87 4.40
CA TYR A 72 -19.72 4.35 5.70
C TYR A 72 -18.85 3.09 5.54
N LEU A 73 -19.32 2.12 4.76
CA LEU A 73 -18.57 0.88 4.49
C LEU A 73 -17.24 1.17 3.77
N ALA A 74 -17.28 2.02 2.73
CA ALA A 74 -16.09 2.36 1.97
C ALA A 74 -15.04 3.07 2.84
N LEU A 75 -15.43 4.10 3.59
CA LEU A 75 -14.51 4.86 4.45
C LEU A 75 -13.94 4.00 5.58
N SER A 76 -14.76 3.16 6.22
CA SER A 76 -14.30 2.22 7.25
C SER A 76 -13.20 1.30 6.73
N LYS A 77 -13.33 0.87 5.47
CA LYS A 77 -12.35 -0.01 4.84
C LYS A 77 -11.12 0.72 4.29
N VAL A 78 -11.27 1.98 3.87
CA VAL A 78 -10.15 2.82 3.40
C VAL A 78 -9.14 3.03 4.51
N ASP A 79 -9.58 3.38 5.72
CA ASP A 79 -8.67 3.67 6.85
C ASP A 79 -7.84 2.42 7.25
N GLU A 80 -8.48 1.25 7.26
CA GLU A 80 -7.81 -0.03 7.50
C GLU A 80 -6.77 -0.34 6.40
N ILE A 81 -7.15 -0.18 5.13
CA ILE A 81 -6.29 -0.52 4.00
C ILE A 81 -5.10 0.43 3.89
N ASP A 82 -5.30 1.73 4.07
CA ASP A 82 -4.22 2.70 3.92
C ASP A 82 -3.08 2.42 4.91
N SER A 83 -3.42 2.19 6.18
CA SER A 83 -2.45 1.84 7.22
C SER A 83 -1.61 0.61 6.81
N ILE A 84 -2.27 -0.43 6.30
CA ILE A 84 -1.61 -1.65 5.82
C ILE A 84 -0.73 -1.38 4.59
N LEU A 85 -1.21 -0.58 3.63
CA LEU A 85 -0.47 -0.25 2.41
C LEU A 85 0.77 0.59 2.73
N TYR A 86 0.67 1.53 3.67
CA TYR A 86 1.79 2.33 4.15
C TYR A 86 2.88 1.43 4.74
N GLU A 87 2.53 0.51 5.65
CA GLU A 87 3.49 -0.41 6.26
C GLU A 87 4.16 -1.33 5.24
N ILE A 88 3.38 -1.87 4.30
CA ILE A 88 3.90 -2.73 3.22
C ILE A 88 4.86 -1.95 2.32
N SER A 89 4.49 -0.74 1.92
CA SER A 89 5.32 0.14 1.08
C SER A 89 6.61 0.50 1.80
N PHE A 90 6.51 0.92 3.05
CA PHE A 90 7.65 1.24 3.90
C PHE A 90 8.61 0.05 4.01
N ALA A 91 8.11 -1.13 4.38
CA ALA A 91 8.93 -2.34 4.51
C ALA A 91 9.58 -2.78 3.20
N TYR A 92 8.89 -2.61 2.06
CA TYR A 92 9.46 -2.88 0.74
C TYR A 92 10.61 -1.92 0.42
N HIS A 93 10.39 -0.62 0.58
CA HIS A 93 11.42 0.39 0.33
C HIS A 93 12.63 0.23 1.27
N GLN A 94 12.41 -0.17 2.51
CA GLN A 94 13.50 -0.49 3.44
C GLN A 94 14.33 -1.68 2.96
N LYS A 95 13.69 -2.80 2.58
CA LYS A 95 14.41 -3.96 2.03
C LYS A 95 15.21 -3.59 0.77
N MET A 96 14.67 -2.73 -0.09
CA MET A 96 15.38 -2.21 -1.26
C MET A 96 16.60 -1.37 -0.85
N ARG A 97 16.44 -0.40 0.05
CA ARG A 97 17.54 0.45 0.54
C ARG A 97 18.65 -0.38 1.19
N THR A 98 18.30 -1.33 2.05
CA THR A 98 19.27 -2.23 2.70
C THR A 98 20.04 -3.04 1.67
N LYS A 99 19.36 -3.61 0.66
CA LYS A 99 20.03 -4.32 -0.42
C LYS A 99 20.99 -3.41 -1.21
N GLU A 100 20.51 -2.24 -1.66
CA GLU A 100 21.29 -1.28 -2.44
C GLU A 100 22.54 -0.81 -1.67
N LEU A 101 22.38 -0.55 -0.36
CA LEU A 101 23.50 -0.19 0.48
C LEU A 101 24.49 -1.35 0.63
N ALA A 102 24.03 -2.59 0.79
CA ALA A 102 24.92 -3.75 0.87
C ALA A 102 25.72 -3.96 -0.43
N GLU A 103 25.08 -3.86 -1.59
CA GLU A 103 25.73 -3.91 -2.92
C GLU A 103 26.78 -2.80 -3.07
N PHE A 104 26.43 -1.58 -2.64
CA PHE A 104 27.35 -0.45 -2.64
C PHE A 104 28.56 -0.70 -1.73
N LEU A 105 28.36 -1.13 -0.48
CA LEU A 105 29.43 -1.38 0.48
C LEU A 105 30.36 -2.54 0.06
N LEU A 106 29.82 -3.60 -0.54
CA LEU A 106 30.63 -4.69 -1.10
C LEU A 106 31.58 -4.21 -2.21
N THR A 107 31.20 -3.16 -2.95
CA THR A 107 32.06 -2.57 -3.99
C THR A 107 33.32 -1.92 -3.40
N PHE A 108 33.29 -1.49 -2.13
CA PHE A 108 34.42 -0.92 -1.40
C PHE A 108 35.13 -1.93 -0.49
N ASN A 109 34.40 -2.91 0.05
CA ASN A 109 34.94 -3.95 0.93
C ASN A 109 35.63 -5.09 0.15
N ALA A 110 35.32 -5.24 -1.15
CA ALA A 110 36.04 -6.18 -2.02
C ALA A 110 37.51 -5.74 -2.12
N SER A 111 38.39 -6.51 -1.50
CA SER A 111 39.85 -6.41 -1.46
C SER A 111 40.56 -6.41 -2.83
N SER A 112 39.84 -6.25 -3.94
CA SER A 112 40.43 -6.06 -5.27
C SER A 112 40.74 -4.59 -5.54
N MET A 113 41.91 -4.13 -5.07
CA MET A 113 42.51 -2.82 -5.35
C MET A 113 42.78 -2.51 -6.86
N TYR A 114 42.28 -3.30 -7.82
CA TYR A 114 42.77 -3.25 -9.21
C TYR A 114 41.72 -3.30 -10.32
N LYS A 115 40.42 -3.21 -10.01
CA LYS A 115 39.42 -2.94 -11.07
C LYS A 115 39.15 -1.44 -11.09
N ARG A 116 39.18 -0.85 -12.29
CA ARG A 116 38.87 0.57 -12.54
C ARG A 116 37.43 0.86 -12.13
N ASN A 117 37.22 1.04 -10.84
CA ASN A 117 35.95 1.50 -10.31
C ASN A 117 35.86 2.98 -10.68
N ALA A 118 34.71 3.39 -11.20
CA ALA A 118 34.37 4.80 -11.33
C ALA A 118 33.05 4.98 -10.60
N ILE A 119 33.00 5.93 -9.67
CA ILE A 119 31.75 6.31 -9.02
C ILE A 119 31.08 7.33 -9.93
N LEU A 120 29.90 6.99 -10.44
CA LEU A 120 29.07 7.90 -11.23
C LEU A 120 27.88 8.32 -10.37
N LEU A 121 27.83 9.61 -10.04
CA LEU A 121 26.69 10.21 -9.35
C LEU A 121 25.90 11.02 -10.38
N LYS A 122 24.68 10.60 -10.66
CA LYS A 122 23.77 11.29 -11.57
C LYS A 122 22.63 11.89 -10.77
N THR A 123 22.42 13.18 -10.92
CA THR A 123 21.23 13.91 -10.44
C THR A 123 20.33 14.23 -11.62
N GLN A 124 19.17 14.85 -11.37
CA GLN A 124 18.28 15.32 -12.45
C GLN A 124 18.99 16.28 -13.42
N ASN A 125 19.92 17.11 -12.91
CA ASN A 125 20.51 18.22 -13.66
C ASN A 125 22.01 18.07 -13.93
N SER A 126 22.67 17.06 -13.35
CA SER A 126 24.12 16.94 -13.45
C SER A 126 24.58 15.49 -13.35
N THR A 127 25.79 15.24 -13.84
CA THR A 127 26.49 13.98 -13.68
C THR A 127 27.91 14.26 -13.22
N ALA A 128 28.29 13.73 -12.07
CA ALA A 128 29.64 13.77 -11.55
C ALA A 128 30.26 12.37 -11.68
N LYS A 129 31.46 12.29 -12.26
CA LYS A 129 32.20 11.03 -12.40
C LYS A 129 33.52 11.14 -11.65
N LEU A 130 33.71 10.27 -10.67
CA LEU A 130 34.99 10.06 -10.01
C LEU A 130 35.64 8.81 -10.60
N ALA A 131 36.82 8.95 -11.20
CA ALA A 131 37.55 7.86 -11.85
C ALA A 131 38.95 7.59 -11.26
N ASP A 132 39.39 8.44 -10.33
CA ASP A 132 40.65 8.26 -9.62
C ASP A 132 40.48 7.19 -8.55
N SER A 133 41.23 6.09 -8.68
CA SER A 133 41.14 4.94 -7.79
C SER A 133 41.60 5.24 -6.36
N GLN A 134 42.58 6.13 -6.17
CA GLN A 134 43.04 6.51 -4.83
C GLN A 134 41.96 7.33 -4.13
N LEU A 135 41.37 8.30 -4.84
CA LEU A 135 40.30 9.12 -4.29
C LEU A 135 39.03 8.29 -4.00
N ILE A 136 38.70 7.33 -4.86
CA ILE A 136 37.60 6.37 -4.62
C ILE A 136 37.83 5.57 -3.35
N ASN A 137 39.05 5.07 -3.11
CA ASN A 137 39.38 4.32 -1.91
C ASN A 137 39.28 5.21 -0.65
N VAL A 138 39.76 6.45 -0.72
CA VAL A 138 39.64 7.42 0.39
C VAL A 138 38.17 7.65 0.72
N VAL A 139 37.34 7.95 -0.28
CA VAL A 139 35.90 8.19 -0.10
C VAL A 139 35.20 6.95 0.46
N GLY A 140 35.49 5.76 -0.09
CA GLY A 140 34.94 4.50 0.39
C GLY A 140 35.29 4.22 1.85
N ASN A 141 36.55 4.41 2.23
CA ASN A 141 37.01 4.24 3.62
C ASN A 141 36.34 5.24 4.57
N MET A 142 36.14 6.49 4.14
CA MET A 142 35.42 7.49 4.95
C MET A 142 33.97 7.06 5.21
N ILE A 143 33.30 6.51 4.20
CA ILE A 143 31.93 5.99 4.33
C ILE A 143 31.90 4.81 5.30
N ILE A 144 32.77 3.80 5.10
CA ILE A 144 32.87 2.62 5.96
C ILE A 144 33.11 3.02 7.43
N GLN A 145 34.11 3.87 7.68
CA GLN A 145 34.43 4.31 9.04
C GLN A 145 33.31 5.13 9.68
N GLY A 146 32.58 5.92 8.90
CA GLY A 146 31.39 6.62 9.39
C GLY A 146 30.32 5.64 9.85
N LEU A 147 30.04 4.62 9.04
CA LEU A 147 29.05 3.59 9.35
C LEU A 147 29.43 2.76 10.58
N GLU A 148 30.68 2.31 10.69
CA GLU A 148 31.19 1.56 11.85
C GLU A 148 31.14 2.38 13.16
N LYS A 149 31.21 3.71 13.05
CA LYS A 149 31.01 4.64 14.18
C LYS A 149 29.54 4.97 14.46
N GLY A 150 28.59 4.35 13.76
CA GLY A 150 27.16 4.63 13.91
C GLY A 150 26.72 5.98 13.31
N GLN A 151 27.52 6.58 12.43
CA GLN A 151 27.23 7.88 11.83
C GLN A 151 26.37 7.72 10.56
N TYR A 152 25.11 7.36 10.75
CA TYR A 152 24.13 7.29 9.67
C TYR A 152 22.75 7.78 10.12
N PRO A 153 21.96 8.36 9.19
CA PRO A 153 20.60 8.78 9.50
C PRO A 153 19.70 7.56 9.71
N ILE A 154 19.32 7.30 10.96
CA ILE A 154 18.40 6.20 11.34
C ILE A 154 17.07 6.29 10.57
N SER A 155 16.63 7.50 10.24
CA SER A 155 15.41 7.73 9.45
C SER A 155 15.48 7.15 8.04
N VAL A 156 16.67 6.91 7.50
CA VAL A 156 16.89 6.35 6.16
C VAL A 156 17.29 4.87 6.22
N LEU A 157 18.00 4.50 7.29
CA LEU A 157 18.71 3.24 7.45
C LEU A 157 18.37 2.68 8.83
N GLU A 158 17.53 1.63 8.86
CA GLU A 158 16.79 1.09 10.02
C GLU A 158 17.62 0.86 11.31
N PHE A 159 16.91 0.59 12.41
CA PHE A 159 17.48 0.23 13.71
C PHE A 159 18.28 -1.09 13.70
N ASP A 160 18.03 -1.99 12.74
CA ASP A 160 18.63 -3.34 12.73
C ASP A 160 19.85 -3.49 11.81
N LEU A 161 20.35 -2.36 11.29
CA LEU A 161 21.50 -2.34 10.39
C LEU A 161 22.76 -2.92 11.05
N GLN A 162 22.87 -2.76 12.38
CA GLN A 162 23.95 -3.34 13.19
C GLN A 162 23.98 -4.87 13.05
N ASP A 163 22.85 -5.52 13.32
CA ASP A 163 22.75 -6.99 13.24
C ASP A 163 22.96 -7.51 11.82
N ARG A 164 22.44 -6.76 10.84
CA ARG A 164 22.48 -7.15 9.43
C ARG A 164 23.82 -6.95 8.78
N PHE A 165 24.61 -5.93 9.15
CA PHE A 165 25.83 -5.59 8.39
C PHE A 165 27.12 -5.75 9.19
N PHE A 166 27.08 -5.75 10.52
CA PHE A 166 28.29 -5.66 11.34
C PHE A 166 28.50 -6.89 12.20
N ASP A 167 29.74 -7.22 12.47
CA ASP A 167 30.15 -8.15 13.50
C ASP A 167 30.68 -7.38 14.72
N ASP A 168 30.30 -7.81 15.92
CA ASP A 168 30.89 -7.29 17.16
C ASP A 168 32.23 -8.01 17.40
N THR A 169 33.32 -7.27 17.28
CA THR A 169 34.68 -7.80 17.47
C THR A 169 35.20 -7.66 18.90
N GLY A 170 34.37 -7.15 19.82
CA GLY A 170 34.76 -6.79 21.19
C GLY A 170 35.58 -5.49 21.27
N LYS A 171 36.00 -4.92 20.13
CA LYS A 171 36.66 -3.61 20.02
C LYS A 171 35.78 -2.54 19.35
N GLY A 172 34.64 -2.96 18.82
CA GLY A 172 33.70 -2.13 18.06
C GLY A 172 32.94 -2.99 17.05
N LEU A 173 32.07 -2.31 16.30
CA LEU A 173 31.36 -2.90 15.16
C LEU A 173 32.25 -2.80 13.92
N GLU A 174 32.49 -3.92 13.24
CA GLU A 174 33.18 -3.96 11.95
C GLU A 174 32.23 -4.48 10.86
N LEU A 175 32.31 -3.93 9.65
CA LEU A 175 31.48 -4.42 8.54
C LEU A 175 31.81 -5.88 8.21
N SER A 176 30.79 -6.74 8.22
CA SER A 176 30.91 -8.15 7.90
C SER A 176 30.72 -8.39 6.40
N PRO A 177 31.76 -8.78 5.64
CA PRO A 177 31.62 -9.08 4.21
C PRO A 177 30.58 -10.17 3.94
N GLN A 178 30.48 -11.15 4.85
CA GLN A 178 29.53 -12.27 4.74
C GLN A 178 28.09 -11.78 4.87
N LYS A 179 27.78 -10.98 5.89
CA LYS A 179 26.42 -10.48 6.08
C LYS A 179 26.01 -9.49 4.99
N LEU A 180 26.94 -8.64 4.54
CA LEU A 180 26.73 -7.79 3.36
C LEU A 180 26.40 -8.61 2.12
N GLN A 181 27.11 -9.72 1.88
CA GLN A 181 26.83 -10.60 0.74
C GLN A 181 25.44 -11.25 0.81
N ILE A 182 24.97 -11.61 2.02
CA ILE A 182 23.62 -12.15 2.24
C ILE A 182 22.58 -11.09 1.86
N GLU A 183 22.71 -9.86 2.35
CA GLU A 183 21.73 -8.80 2.08
C GLU A 183 21.76 -8.34 0.61
N ALA A 184 22.95 -8.22 0.01
CA ALA A 184 23.10 -7.85 -1.40
C ALA A 184 22.48 -8.91 -2.36
N SER A 185 22.60 -10.19 -2.00
CA SER A 185 22.02 -11.28 -2.81
C SER A 185 20.52 -11.52 -2.57
N ARG A 186 19.92 -10.80 -1.61
CA ARG A 186 18.50 -10.96 -1.27
C ARG A 186 17.62 -10.58 -2.46
N THR A 187 16.64 -11.43 -2.75
CA THR A 187 15.60 -11.09 -3.73
C THR A 187 14.51 -10.30 -3.01
N VAL A 188 14.30 -9.06 -3.44
CA VAL A 188 13.22 -8.21 -2.90
C VAL A 188 12.05 -8.28 -3.88
N HIS A 189 10.99 -8.97 -3.46
CA HIS A 189 9.78 -9.07 -4.28
C HIS A 189 8.93 -7.80 -4.15
N SER A 190 8.41 -7.33 -5.28
CA SER A 190 7.43 -6.24 -5.29
C SER A 190 6.20 -6.65 -4.46
N PRO A 191 5.64 -5.74 -3.64
CA PRO A 191 4.48 -6.04 -2.81
C PRO A 191 3.18 -6.09 -3.62
N LYS A 192 3.23 -6.01 -4.96
CA LYS A 192 2.06 -5.96 -5.85
C LYS A 192 0.99 -7.01 -5.53
N THR A 193 1.37 -8.24 -5.20
CA THR A 193 0.41 -9.30 -4.84
C THR A 193 -0.35 -8.98 -3.56
N TYR A 194 0.33 -8.42 -2.56
CA TYR A 194 -0.30 -8.00 -1.30
C TYR A 194 -1.18 -6.78 -1.50
N ILE A 195 -0.71 -5.79 -2.26
CA ILE A 195 -1.51 -4.61 -2.62
C ILE A 195 -2.79 -5.05 -3.33
N ASN A 196 -2.68 -5.89 -4.36
CA ASN A 196 -3.84 -6.43 -5.06
C ASN A 196 -4.77 -7.25 -4.14
N SER A 197 -4.22 -7.90 -3.11
CA SER A 197 -5.03 -8.58 -2.10
C SER A 197 -5.90 -7.59 -1.33
N GLN A 198 -5.32 -6.47 -0.87
CA GLN A 198 -6.06 -5.43 -0.15
C GLN A 198 -7.12 -4.77 -1.02
N LEU A 199 -6.80 -4.49 -2.30
CA LEU A 199 -7.79 -3.95 -3.25
C LEU A 199 -8.94 -4.92 -3.50
N PHE A 200 -8.65 -6.23 -3.57
CA PHE A 200 -9.71 -7.23 -3.61
C PHE A 200 -10.54 -7.21 -2.32
N ASP A 201 -9.89 -7.15 -1.15
CA ASP A 201 -10.56 -7.18 0.14
C ASP A 201 -11.46 -5.95 0.33
N PHE A 202 -11.08 -4.80 -0.22
CA PHE A 202 -11.97 -3.63 -0.35
C PHE A 202 -13.23 -3.94 -1.16
N CYS A 203 -13.06 -4.43 -2.39
CA CYS A 203 -14.19 -4.69 -3.29
C CYS A 203 -15.15 -5.75 -2.69
N PHE A 204 -14.58 -6.81 -2.12
CA PHE A 204 -15.34 -7.91 -1.53
C PHE A 204 -15.92 -7.57 -0.16
N TYR A 205 -15.39 -6.55 0.52
CA TYR A 205 -16.04 -6.01 1.70
C TYR A 205 -17.38 -5.35 1.33
N LEU A 206 -17.47 -4.62 0.21
CA LEU A 206 -18.72 -3.98 -0.24
C LEU A 206 -19.72 -4.96 -0.88
N TYR A 207 -19.21 -6.05 -1.45
CA TYR A 207 -19.98 -6.99 -2.25
C TYR A 207 -21.25 -7.56 -1.58
N PRO A 208 -21.24 -8.03 -0.31
CA PRO A 208 -22.44 -8.56 0.35
C PRO A 208 -23.57 -7.53 0.44
N TYR A 209 -23.25 -6.26 0.71
CA TYR A 209 -24.26 -5.20 0.73
C TYR A 209 -24.81 -4.94 -0.67
N LEU A 210 -23.93 -4.78 -1.67
CA LEU A 210 -24.34 -4.51 -3.05
C LEU A 210 -25.28 -5.60 -3.59
N ILE A 211 -24.92 -6.87 -3.43
CA ILE A 211 -25.70 -7.97 -4.00
C ILE A 211 -27.02 -8.21 -3.28
N ASN A 212 -27.15 -7.87 -2.00
CA ASN A 212 -28.38 -8.15 -1.26
C ASN A 212 -29.31 -6.94 -1.19
N GLU A 213 -28.77 -5.73 -1.03
CA GLU A 213 -29.57 -4.53 -0.73
C GLU A 213 -29.77 -3.60 -1.93
N THR A 214 -29.03 -3.78 -3.05
CA THR A 214 -29.13 -2.90 -4.24
C THR A 214 -29.58 -3.63 -5.50
N ASP A 215 -29.88 -2.89 -6.57
CA ASP A 215 -30.23 -3.45 -7.88
C ASP A 215 -29.02 -3.92 -8.70
N ILE A 216 -27.80 -3.67 -8.22
CA ILE A 216 -26.57 -4.16 -8.86
C ILE A 216 -26.36 -5.63 -8.47
N LYS A 217 -26.93 -6.52 -9.29
CA LYS A 217 -26.89 -7.98 -9.07
C LYS A 217 -25.95 -8.69 -10.06
N GLU A 218 -25.64 -9.94 -9.74
CA GLU A 218 -24.98 -10.89 -10.64
C GLU A 218 -25.89 -11.36 -11.76
N ASN A 219 -25.30 -11.71 -12.89
CA ASN A 219 -25.96 -12.53 -13.91
C ASN A 219 -25.62 -14.01 -13.67
N SER A 220 -26.47 -14.92 -14.14
CA SER A 220 -26.47 -16.37 -13.83
C SER A 220 -25.14 -17.12 -13.94
N ASP A 221 -24.13 -16.57 -14.63
CA ASP A 221 -22.85 -17.24 -14.92
C ASP A 221 -21.61 -16.49 -14.41
N VAL A 222 -21.77 -15.34 -13.74
CA VAL A 222 -20.66 -14.48 -13.32
C VAL A 222 -20.78 -14.02 -11.86
N ILE A 223 -19.74 -14.29 -11.06
CA ILE A 223 -19.66 -13.90 -9.63
C ILE A 223 -19.70 -12.38 -9.43
N VAL A 224 -19.21 -11.63 -10.40
CA VAL A 224 -19.20 -10.16 -10.32
C VAL A 224 -19.66 -9.61 -11.66
N SER A 225 -20.72 -8.81 -11.65
CA SER A 225 -21.27 -8.21 -12.87
C SER A 225 -20.38 -7.06 -13.37
N ASP A 226 -20.55 -6.68 -14.63
CA ASP A 226 -19.79 -5.56 -15.22
C ASP A 226 -20.05 -4.25 -14.45
N ASP A 227 -21.27 -4.02 -13.98
CA ASP A 227 -21.63 -2.83 -13.21
C ASP A 227 -20.92 -2.81 -11.85
N GLN A 228 -20.83 -3.95 -11.16
CA GLN A 228 -20.03 -4.07 -9.93
C GLN A 228 -18.55 -3.78 -10.20
N LEU A 229 -18.00 -4.33 -11.28
CA LEU A 229 -16.59 -4.12 -11.64
C LEU A 229 -16.31 -2.64 -11.97
N ASN A 230 -17.21 -1.98 -12.69
CA ASN A 230 -17.06 -0.55 -13.00
C ASN A 230 -17.23 0.32 -11.74
N LEU A 231 -18.20 0.01 -10.86
CA LEU A 231 -18.37 0.70 -9.58
C LEU A 231 -17.10 0.57 -8.72
N TYR A 232 -16.56 -0.65 -8.59
CA TYR A 232 -15.32 -0.86 -7.84
C TYR A 232 -14.16 -0.06 -8.44
N PHE A 233 -14.03 -0.03 -9.76
CA PHE A 233 -13.00 0.77 -10.42
C PHE A 233 -13.12 2.25 -10.04
N ASP A 234 -14.31 2.83 -10.16
CA ASP A 234 -14.54 4.24 -9.86
C ASP A 234 -14.25 4.56 -8.39
N LEU A 235 -14.63 3.68 -7.46
CA LEU A 235 -14.31 3.84 -6.04
C LEU A 235 -12.80 3.74 -5.77
N LEU A 236 -12.10 2.78 -6.37
CA LEU A 236 -10.65 2.65 -6.22
C LEU A 236 -9.91 3.86 -6.80
N VAL A 237 -10.43 4.47 -7.87
CA VAL A 237 -9.89 5.73 -8.42
C VAL A 237 -10.16 6.90 -7.48
N LEU A 238 -11.39 7.04 -6.96
CA LEU A 238 -11.76 8.11 -6.03
C LEU A 238 -10.86 8.14 -4.80
N PHE A 239 -10.63 6.96 -4.20
CA PHE A 239 -9.76 6.80 -3.04
C PHE A 239 -8.28 6.71 -3.39
N GLN A 240 -7.90 6.98 -4.64
CA GLN A 240 -6.50 7.03 -5.11
C GLN A 240 -5.71 5.72 -4.92
N PHE A 241 -6.42 4.59 -4.82
CA PHE A 241 -5.79 3.27 -4.78
C PHE A 241 -5.29 2.81 -6.15
N ILE A 242 -5.88 3.31 -7.23
CA ILE A 242 -5.42 3.10 -8.60
C ILE A 242 -5.46 4.41 -9.39
N TYR A 243 -4.59 4.51 -10.39
CA TYR A 243 -4.46 5.70 -11.24
C TYR A 243 -4.91 5.38 -12.67
N PRO A 244 -5.98 6.02 -13.18
CA PRO A 244 -6.55 5.68 -14.48
C PRO A 244 -5.58 5.94 -15.64
N ASP A 245 -4.68 6.92 -15.52
CA ASP A 245 -3.67 7.26 -16.54
C ASP A 245 -2.67 6.12 -16.82
N HIS A 246 -2.57 5.15 -15.91
CA HIS A 246 -1.70 3.98 -16.05
C HIS A 246 -2.45 2.73 -16.53
N ILE A 247 -3.74 2.86 -16.87
CA ILE A 247 -4.61 1.73 -17.21
C ILE A 247 -5.09 1.89 -18.66
N HIS A 248 -4.66 0.97 -19.52
CA HIS A 248 -4.94 1.00 -20.96
C HIS A 248 -6.09 0.08 -21.40
N SER A 249 -6.74 -0.60 -20.46
CA SER A 249 -7.91 -1.45 -20.71
C SER A 249 -9.19 -0.76 -20.21
N ALA A 250 -10.35 -1.28 -20.62
CA ALA A 250 -11.61 -0.83 -20.02
C ALA A 250 -11.62 -1.08 -18.49
N PRO A 251 -12.27 -0.21 -17.69
CA PRO A 251 -12.37 -0.33 -16.23
C PRO A 251 -12.75 -1.73 -15.74
N LYS A 252 -13.85 -2.29 -16.26
CA LYS A 252 -14.28 -3.66 -15.93
C LYS A 252 -13.24 -4.74 -16.23
N ASP A 253 -12.48 -4.62 -17.31
CA ASP A 253 -11.52 -5.64 -17.72
C ASP A 253 -10.24 -5.58 -16.88
N TYR A 254 -9.85 -4.36 -16.47
CA TYR A 254 -8.83 -4.16 -15.47
C TYR A 254 -9.23 -4.83 -14.15
N MET A 255 -10.43 -4.53 -13.64
CA MET A 255 -10.93 -5.09 -12.39
C MET A 255 -11.08 -6.60 -12.46
N ARG A 256 -11.59 -7.14 -13.58
CA ARG A 256 -11.67 -8.58 -13.81
C ARG A 256 -10.31 -9.24 -13.72
N THR A 257 -9.27 -8.62 -14.27
CA THR A 257 -7.89 -9.12 -14.19
C THR A 257 -7.33 -9.04 -12.77
N LEU A 258 -7.56 -7.92 -12.09
CA LEU A 258 -7.14 -7.69 -10.70
C LEU A 258 -7.74 -8.72 -9.74
N LEU A 259 -9.03 -9.02 -9.91
CA LEU A 259 -9.78 -9.93 -9.04
C LEU A 259 -9.64 -11.41 -9.46
N ARG A 260 -9.17 -11.71 -10.69
CA ARG A 260 -9.18 -13.05 -11.32
C ARG A 260 -8.64 -14.16 -10.42
N ASN A 261 -7.47 -13.95 -9.80
CA ASN A 261 -6.79 -14.99 -9.03
C ASN A 261 -7.59 -15.41 -7.78
N LYS A 262 -8.24 -14.45 -7.11
CA LYS A 262 -9.08 -14.75 -5.94
C LYS A 262 -10.48 -15.22 -6.36
N LEU A 263 -11.05 -14.68 -7.43
CA LEU A 263 -12.32 -15.18 -8.01
C LEU A 263 -12.25 -16.65 -8.42
N ASN A 264 -11.14 -17.08 -9.04
CA ASN A 264 -10.93 -18.47 -9.42
C ASN A 264 -10.86 -19.39 -8.19
N LYS A 265 -10.22 -18.95 -7.10
CA LYS A 265 -10.19 -19.71 -5.84
C LYS A 265 -11.60 -19.90 -5.28
N LEU A 266 -12.42 -18.84 -5.25
CA LEU A 266 -13.80 -18.91 -4.79
C LEU A 266 -14.65 -19.89 -5.62
N LYS A 267 -14.53 -19.86 -6.96
CA LYS A 267 -15.21 -20.83 -7.84
C LYS A 267 -14.87 -22.27 -7.50
N THR A 268 -13.58 -22.57 -7.33
CA THR A 268 -13.11 -23.93 -7.01
C THR A 268 -13.56 -24.41 -5.62
N SER A 269 -13.74 -23.50 -4.66
CA SER A 269 -14.24 -23.82 -3.32
C SER A 269 -15.74 -24.10 -3.31
N SER A 270 -16.53 -23.45 -4.18
CA SER A 270 -17.97 -23.67 -4.30
C SER A 270 -18.35 -24.93 -5.07
N THR A 271 -17.51 -25.41 -6.00
CA THR A 271 -17.77 -26.64 -6.77
C THR A 271 -17.23 -27.92 -6.11
N GLY A 272 -16.63 -27.81 -4.92
CA GLY A 272 -16.04 -28.92 -4.16
C GLY A 272 -16.94 -29.48 -3.04
N LYS A 273 -18.25 -29.22 -3.08
CA LYS A 273 -19.24 -29.81 -2.18
C LYS A 273 -20.27 -30.62 -2.96
#